data_AF-A0A1I3Y6D6-F1
#
_entry.id   AF-A0A1I3Y6D6-F1
#
_cell.length_a   1.000
_cell.length_b   1.000
_cell.length_c   1.000
_cell.angle_alpha   90.00
_cell.angle_beta   90.00
_cell.angle_gamma   90.00
#
_symmetry.space_group_name_H-M   'P 1'
#
loop_
_entity.id
_entity.type
_entity.pdbx_description
1 polymer ?
#
loop_
_entity_poly.entity_id
_entity_poly.type
_entity_poly.pdbx_seq_one_letter_code
_entity_poly.pdbx_strand_id
1 'polypeptide(L)'
;MSGGTRFFSYINHFIGIYLDRREADMNQQTTQPKKSKITPVGIMELVLVCLGVTFVVLVFGMAARQKIREAPTIAVPIVGDWTSSDKPLRLAFQPDRTLVLTSTNPSQLHPDAGSTEGAGAPVSGTYPVSGTYMLQPGGKILIKLNNGSRYTAEWKATSPNRFDLIDDATEGVTTFDREKQK
;
A
#
# COMPACT_ATOMS: atom_id res chain seq x y z
N MET A 1 12.79 34.55 -3.35
CA MET A 1 11.66 34.87 -2.45
C MET A 1 11.51 33.70 -1.50
N SER A 2 11.88 33.95 -0.24
CA SER A 2 12.04 33.00 0.85
C SER A 2 10.95 33.30 1.87
N GLY A 3 10.17 32.30 2.26
CA GLY A 3 9.09 32.47 3.22
C GLY A 3 8.46 31.14 3.57
N GLY A 4 8.70 30.65 4.78
CA GLY A 4 8.00 29.46 5.29
C GLY A 4 8.59 28.81 6.54
N THR A 5 9.79 29.20 6.99
CA THR A 5 10.46 28.57 8.14
C THR A 5 10.20 29.31 9.45
N ARG A 6 8.94 29.47 9.89
CA ARG A 6 8.64 30.15 11.17
C ARG A 6 7.38 29.65 11.89
N PHE A 7 7.23 28.33 12.09
CA PHE A 7 6.09 27.82 12.88
C PHE A 7 6.40 26.80 14.00
N PHE A 8 7.67 26.40 14.21
CA PHE A 8 8.02 25.44 15.27
C PHE A 8 8.84 26.02 16.44
N SER A 9 8.89 27.35 16.58
CA SER A 9 9.64 28.02 17.65
C SER A 9 8.71 28.64 18.70
N TYR A 10 7.75 27.89 19.23
CA TYR A 10 6.89 28.36 20.33
C TYR A 10 6.49 27.30 21.38
N ILE A 11 7.15 26.13 21.40
CA ILE A 11 6.85 25.05 22.38
C ILE A 11 8.00 24.81 23.40
N ASN A 12 9.13 25.52 23.29
CA ASN A 12 10.27 25.36 24.22
C ASN A 12 10.35 26.41 25.34
N HIS A 13 9.31 27.22 25.58
CA HIS A 13 9.37 28.31 26.57
C HIS A 13 8.49 28.11 27.82
N PHE A 14 7.94 26.90 28.03
CA PHE A 14 7.10 26.61 29.22
C PHE A 14 7.72 25.60 30.20
N ILE A 15 8.83 24.95 29.84
CA ILE A 15 9.49 23.94 30.69
C ILE A 15 10.57 24.57 31.61
N GLY A 16 11.01 25.81 31.35
CA GLY A 16 12.13 26.43 32.05
C GLY A 16 11.83 27.16 33.37
N ILE A 17 10.56 27.35 33.78
CA ILE A 17 10.22 28.22 34.94
C ILE A 17 9.88 27.42 36.21
N TYR A 18 9.78 26.09 36.15
CA TYR A 18 9.39 25.29 37.33
C TYR A 18 10.55 24.65 38.11
N LEU A 19 11.81 24.78 37.66
CA LEU A 19 12.95 24.11 38.30
C LEU A 19 13.81 25.00 39.21
N ASP A 20 13.57 26.31 39.30
CA ASP A 20 14.49 27.24 39.98
C ASP A 20 13.99 27.80 41.34
N ARG A 21 12.92 27.23 41.91
CA ARG A 21 12.33 27.74 43.17
C ARG A 21 12.00 26.66 44.20
N ARG A 22 12.93 25.74 44.45
CA ARG A 22 12.86 24.80 45.58
C ARG A 22 14.17 24.60 46.36
N GLU A 23 15.15 25.48 46.23
CA GLU A 23 16.40 25.37 47.00
C GLU A 23 16.46 26.23 48.27
N ALA A 24 15.43 27.02 48.59
CA ALA A 24 15.52 27.97 49.70
C ALA A 24 14.90 27.53 51.04
N ASP A 25 14.08 26.50 51.10
CA ASP A 25 13.43 26.10 52.37
C ASP A 25 13.26 24.58 52.42
N MET A 26 14.23 23.86 53.00
CA MET A 26 13.99 22.64 53.79
C MET A 26 15.31 22.06 54.32
N ASN A 27 16.02 22.86 55.11
CA ASN A 27 16.88 22.33 56.15
C ASN A 27 16.07 22.38 57.45
N GLN A 28 15.49 21.25 57.84
CA GLN A 28 15.15 20.82 59.21
C GLN A 28 14.02 19.77 59.18
N GLN A 29 14.39 18.49 59.17
CA GLN A 29 13.84 17.53 60.15
C GLN A 29 14.55 16.19 60.06
N THR A 30 15.45 15.99 61.02
CA THR A 30 15.89 14.69 61.47
C THR A 30 14.72 14.04 62.21
N THR A 31 14.01 13.08 61.60
CA THR A 31 13.13 12.17 62.32
C THR A 31 13.16 10.77 61.70
N GLN A 32 13.92 9.91 62.38
CA GLN A 32 13.97 8.45 62.47
C GLN A 32 13.20 7.56 61.45
N PRO A 33 13.75 6.38 61.10
CA PRO A 33 13.05 5.38 60.31
C PRO A 33 11.92 4.75 61.14
N LYS A 34 10.73 5.35 61.06
CA LYS A 34 9.51 4.72 61.56
C LYS A 34 9.17 3.60 60.58
N LYS A 35 9.42 2.34 60.96
CA LYS A 35 8.92 1.15 60.26
C LYS A 35 7.43 1.36 59.95
N SER A 36 7.12 1.71 58.70
CA SER A 36 5.74 1.82 58.26
C SER A 36 5.17 0.41 58.27
N LYS A 37 4.26 0.15 59.19
CA LYS A 37 3.36 -0.99 59.06
C LYS A 37 2.55 -0.71 57.80
N ILE A 38 2.92 -1.39 56.72
CA ILE A 38 2.19 -1.38 55.46
C ILE A 38 0.74 -1.72 55.81
N THR A 39 -0.12 -0.70 55.75
CA THR A 39 -1.53 -0.87 55.99
C THR A 39 -2.08 -1.51 54.71
N PRO A 40 -2.80 -2.64 54.76
CA PRO A 40 -3.21 -3.41 53.58
C PRO A 40 -4.10 -2.62 52.61
N VAL A 41 -4.64 -1.48 53.04
CA VAL A 41 -5.44 -0.55 52.23
C VAL A 41 -4.63 0.07 51.09
N GLY A 42 -3.35 0.42 51.32
CA GLY A 42 -2.51 1.06 50.28
C GLY A 42 -2.04 0.10 49.18
N ILE A 43 -1.92 -1.20 49.48
CA ILE A 43 -1.57 -2.21 48.47
C ILE A 43 -2.76 -2.48 47.54
N MET A 44 -3.97 -2.60 48.11
CA MET A 44 -5.18 -2.83 47.31
C MET A 44 -5.46 -1.68 46.34
N GLU A 45 -5.23 -0.43 46.77
CA GLU A 45 -5.39 0.76 45.93
C GLU A 45 -4.36 0.79 44.79
N LEU A 46 -3.09 0.44 45.07
CA LEU A 46 -2.04 0.32 44.07
C LEU A 46 -2.35 -0.77 43.01
N VAL A 47 -2.86 -1.92 43.46
CA VAL A 47 -3.21 -3.04 42.57
C VAL A 47 -4.37 -2.66 41.63
N LEU A 48 -5.37 -1.95 42.13
CA LEU A 48 -6.50 -1.45 41.32
C LEU A 48 -6.03 -0.47 40.24
N VAL A 49 -5.13 0.46 40.58
CA VAL A 49 -4.56 1.42 39.62
C VAL A 49 -3.75 0.71 38.54
N CYS A 50 -2.87 -0.23 38.93
CA CYS A 50 -2.06 -0.99 37.96
C CYS A 50 -2.93 -1.82 37.01
N LEU A 51 -3.96 -2.49 37.51
CA LEU A 51 -4.89 -3.26 36.67
C LEU A 51 -5.68 -2.36 35.72
N GLY A 52 -6.16 -1.21 36.19
CA GLY A 52 -6.88 -0.23 35.39
C GLY A 52 -6.03 0.29 34.23
N VAL A 53 -4.80 0.70 34.49
CA VAL A 53 -3.87 1.18 33.45
C VAL A 53 -3.57 0.08 32.43
N THR A 54 -3.30 -1.14 32.89
CA THR A 54 -3.00 -2.28 32.01
C THR A 54 -4.20 -2.61 31.11
N PHE A 55 -5.42 -2.58 31.66
CA PHE A 55 -6.65 -2.82 30.92
C PHE A 55 -6.87 -1.76 29.83
N VAL A 56 -6.68 -0.47 30.14
CA VAL A 56 -6.80 0.62 29.16
C VAL A 56 -5.77 0.46 28.05
N VAL A 57 -4.51 0.16 28.37
CA VAL A 57 -3.45 -0.06 27.37
C VAL A 57 -3.76 -1.27 26.47
N LEU A 58 -4.30 -2.36 27.03
CA LEU A 58 -4.70 -3.53 26.23
C LEU A 58 -5.86 -3.21 25.28
N VAL A 59 -6.92 -2.56 25.76
CA VAL A 59 -8.10 -2.22 24.94
C VAL A 59 -7.74 -1.23 23.85
N PHE A 60 -7.02 -0.14 24.17
CA PHE A 60 -6.61 0.85 23.18
C PHE A 60 -5.53 0.31 22.23
N GLY A 61 -4.60 -0.50 22.72
CA GLY A 61 -3.57 -1.15 21.89
C GLY A 61 -4.16 -2.13 20.89
N MET A 62 -5.20 -2.88 21.26
CA MET A 62 -5.91 -3.78 20.35
C MET A 62 -6.76 -3.00 19.33
N ALA A 63 -7.46 -1.93 19.75
CA ALA A 63 -8.24 -1.09 18.83
C ALA A 63 -7.35 -0.36 17.79
N ALA A 64 -6.16 0.08 18.17
CA ALA A 64 -5.21 0.72 17.25
C ALA A 64 -4.66 -0.26 16.19
N ARG A 65 -4.51 -1.54 16.53
CA ARG A 65 -4.00 -2.56 15.58
C ARG A 65 -4.99 -2.93 14.48
N GLN A 66 -6.29 -2.75 14.71
CA GLN A 66 -7.31 -3.09 13.70
C GLN A 66 -7.32 -2.08 12.54
N LYS A 67 -7.02 -0.80 12.80
CA LYS A 67 -7.07 0.26 11.77
C LYS A 67 -5.87 0.31 10.82
N ILE A 68 -4.79 -0.43 11.09
CA ILE A 68 -3.57 -0.42 10.26
C ILE A 68 -3.66 -1.46 9.11
N ARG A 69 -4.68 -2.32 9.11
CA ARG A 69 -4.84 -3.38 8.09
C ARG A 69 -5.85 -3.09 6.99
N GLU A 70 -6.52 -1.95 7.03
CA GLU A 70 -7.25 -1.46 5.87
C GLU A 70 -6.24 -0.79 4.93
N ALA A 71 -5.53 -1.63 4.17
CA ALA A 71 -4.85 -1.15 2.99
C ALA A 71 -5.88 -0.38 2.16
N PRO A 72 -5.60 0.86 1.73
CA PRO A 72 -6.54 1.60 0.91
C PRO A 72 -6.85 0.75 -0.31
N THR A 73 -8.06 0.20 -0.35
CA THR A 73 -8.60 -0.49 -1.51
C THR A 73 -8.81 0.59 -2.55
N ILE A 74 -7.77 0.84 -3.36
CA ILE A 74 -7.86 1.68 -4.54
C ILE A 74 -8.84 0.95 -5.47
N ALA A 75 -10.12 1.28 -5.32
CA ALA A 75 -11.23 0.72 -6.06
C ALA A 75 -11.25 1.33 -7.46
N VAL A 76 -10.16 1.19 -8.19
CA VAL A 76 -10.09 1.64 -9.57
C VAL A 76 -10.36 0.43 -10.47
N PRO A 77 -11.46 0.45 -11.24
CA PRO A 77 -11.85 -0.69 -12.04
C PRO A 77 -10.88 -0.82 -13.22
N ILE A 78 -9.91 -1.72 -13.08
CA ILE A 78 -9.02 -2.19 -14.16
C ILE A 78 -9.81 -2.82 -15.32
N VAL A 79 -11.00 -3.32 -15.02
CA VAL A 79 -11.94 -3.93 -15.97
C VAL A 79 -12.26 -2.95 -17.10
N GLY A 80 -12.24 -3.47 -18.32
CA GLY A 80 -12.52 -2.73 -19.56
C GLY A 80 -11.44 -2.93 -20.61
N ASP A 81 -11.60 -2.19 -21.70
CA ASP A 81 -10.74 -2.26 -22.88
C ASP A 81 -9.62 -1.23 -22.81
N TRP A 82 -8.43 -1.68 -23.18
CA TRP A 82 -7.19 -0.93 -23.15
C TRP A 82 -6.50 -1.07 -24.49
N THR A 83 -5.95 0.02 -25.02
CA THR A 83 -5.22 0.03 -26.28
C THR A 83 -3.82 0.59 -26.05
N SER A 84 -2.81 -0.04 -26.65
CA SER A 84 -1.45 0.45 -26.59
C SER A 84 -1.31 1.75 -27.37
N SER A 85 -0.52 2.69 -26.84
CA SER A 85 -0.30 3.99 -27.49
C SER A 85 0.61 3.89 -28.72
N ASP A 86 1.51 2.90 -28.72
CA ASP A 86 2.62 2.74 -29.67
C ASP A 86 2.49 1.53 -30.59
N LYS A 87 1.72 0.52 -30.20
CA LYS A 87 1.57 -0.75 -30.94
C LYS A 87 0.08 -1.08 -31.16
N PRO A 88 -0.26 -1.86 -32.18
CA PRO A 88 -1.63 -2.31 -32.43
C PRO A 88 -2.05 -3.45 -31.47
N LEU A 89 -1.77 -3.28 -30.17
CA LEU A 89 -2.15 -4.20 -29.10
C LEU A 89 -3.38 -3.67 -28.38
N ARG A 90 -4.32 -4.57 -28.10
CA ARG A 90 -5.49 -4.34 -27.26
C ARG A 90 -5.52 -5.34 -26.12
N LEU A 91 -5.87 -4.90 -24.93
CA LEU A 91 -5.99 -5.72 -23.73
C LEU A 91 -7.35 -5.48 -23.10
N ALA A 92 -8.14 -6.54 -22.94
CA ALA A 92 -9.46 -6.47 -22.33
C ALA A 92 -9.46 -7.23 -21.01
N PHE A 93 -9.62 -6.52 -19.88
CA PHE A 93 -9.75 -7.13 -18.56
C PHE A 93 -11.21 -7.41 -18.25
N GLN A 94 -11.52 -8.63 -17.83
CA GLN A 94 -12.87 -9.05 -17.46
C GLN A 94 -13.06 -9.09 -15.94
N PRO A 95 -14.31 -8.94 -15.43
CA PRO A 95 -14.60 -9.00 -13.99
C PRO A 95 -14.25 -10.33 -13.31
N ASP A 96 -14.17 -11.42 -14.07
CA ASP A 96 -13.93 -12.78 -13.59
C ASP A 96 -12.44 -13.13 -13.43
N ARG A 97 -11.55 -12.12 -13.50
CA ARG A 97 -10.08 -12.24 -13.46
C ARG A 97 -9.45 -12.86 -14.71
N THR A 98 -10.21 -12.99 -15.79
CA THR A 98 -9.66 -13.33 -17.10
C THR A 98 -9.33 -12.07 -17.90
N LEU A 99 -8.50 -12.23 -18.92
CA LEU A 99 -8.24 -11.17 -19.89
C LEU A 99 -7.96 -11.75 -21.26
N VAL A 100 -8.05 -10.89 -22.28
CA VAL A 100 -7.68 -11.20 -23.65
C VAL A 100 -6.73 -10.15 -24.15
N LEU A 101 -5.52 -10.57 -24.52
CA LEU A 101 -4.57 -9.75 -25.26
C LEU A 101 -4.73 -10.01 -26.74
N THR A 102 -4.79 -8.95 -27.53
CA THR A 102 -5.17 -9.00 -28.93
C THR A 102 -4.19 -8.19 -29.75
N SER A 103 -3.63 -8.76 -30.81
CA SER A 103 -2.69 -8.08 -31.71
C SER A 103 -3.06 -8.27 -33.17
N THR A 104 -2.75 -7.31 -34.03
CA THR A 104 -2.82 -7.50 -35.49
C THR A 104 -1.58 -8.21 -36.05
N ASN A 105 -0.52 -8.34 -35.25
CA ASN A 105 0.72 -9.02 -35.61
C ASN A 105 1.05 -10.12 -34.58
N PRO A 106 1.10 -11.41 -34.98
CA PRO A 106 1.31 -12.52 -34.07
C PRO A 106 2.70 -12.51 -33.42
N SER A 107 3.73 -11.99 -34.10
CA SER A 107 5.09 -11.90 -33.57
C SER A 107 5.20 -10.96 -32.36
N GLN A 108 4.24 -10.04 -32.17
CA GLN A 108 4.22 -9.15 -31.01
C GLN A 108 3.67 -9.82 -29.74
N LEU A 109 3.07 -11.01 -29.87
CA LEU A 109 2.50 -11.76 -28.75
C LEU A 109 3.52 -12.74 -28.12
N HIS A 110 4.72 -12.85 -28.70
CA HIS A 110 5.75 -13.78 -28.24
C HIS A 110 7.16 -13.35 -28.73
N PRO A 111 8.08 -12.91 -27.84
CA PRO A 111 9.44 -12.51 -28.24
C PRO A 111 10.39 -13.69 -28.57
N ASP A 112 10.16 -14.87 -27.97
CA ASP A 112 10.88 -16.13 -28.23
C ASP A 112 10.27 -17.07 -29.29
N ALA A 113 9.23 -16.63 -30.03
CA ALA A 113 8.60 -17.47 -31.05
C ALA A 113 9.44 -17.42 -32.32
N GLY A 114 10.57 -18.11 -32.29
CA GLY A 114 11.11 -18.75 -33.48
C GLY A 114 9.96 -19.50 -34.15
N SER A 115 9.52 -18.94 -35.28
CA SER A 115 8.48 -19.45 -36.17
C SER A 115 8.34 -20.97 -36.12
N THR A 116 7.26 -21.45 -35.48
CA THR A 116 6.75 -22.79 -35.71
C THR A 116 5.33 -22.63 -36.21
N GLU A 117 5.19 -22.64 -37.54
CA GLU A 117 3.92 -22.80 -38.25
C GLU A 117 3.17 -24.02 -37.67
N GLY A 118 1.91 -23.83 -37.26
CA GLY A 118 1.13 -24.94 -36.72
C GLY A 118 -0.15 -24.58 -35.99
N ALA A 119 -0.92 -23.58 -36.45
CA ALA A 119 -2.34 -23.45 -36.10
C ALA A 119 -3.04 -22.65 -37.19
N GLY A 120 -4.17 -23.17 -37.68
CA GLY A 120 -4.91 -22.68 -38.85
C GLY A 120 -4.96 -21.16 -38.98
N ALA A 121 -4.62 -20.68 -40.18
CA ALA A 121 -4.53 -19.27 -40.52
C ALA A 121 -5.83 -18.52 -40.18
N PRO A 122 -5.79 -17.46 -39.34
CA PRO A 122 -6.86 -16.49 -39.35
C PRO A 122 -6.74 -15.66 -40.62
N VAL A 123 -7.70 -15.86 -41.51
CA VAL A 123 -7.95 -15.07 -42.73
C VAL A 123 -8.08 -13.61 -42.31
N SER A 124 -7.05 -12.80 -42.58
CA SER A 124 -7.04 -11.35 -42.31
C SER A 124 -7.50 -11.00 -40.89
N GLY A 125 -6.87 -11.60 -39.88
CA GLY A 125 -7.47 -11.67 -38.55
C GLY A 125 -6.51 -11.33 -37.43
N THR A 126 -6.90 -10.34 -36.65
CA THR A 126 -6.55 -10.14 -35.25
C THR A 126 -6.30 -11.47 -34.49
N TYR A 127 -5.21 -11.55 -33.72
CA TYR A 127 -4.76 -12.72 -32.97
C TYR A 127 -5.04 -12.53 -31.47
N PRO A 128 -6.07 -13.19 -30.90
CA PRO A 128 -6.35 -13.13 -29.47
C PRO A 128 -5.56 -14.21 -28.69
N VAL A 129 -5.04 -13.83 -27.53
CA VAL A 129 -4.39 -14.70 -26.54
C VAL A 129 -5.04 -14.43 -25.19
N SER A 130 -5.76 -15.43 -24.70
CA SER A 130 -6.40 -15.36 -23.38
C SER A 130 -5.41 -15.57 -22.25
N GLY A 131 -5.74 -15.05 -21.08
CA GLY A 131 -4.97 -15.22 -19.85
C GLY A 131 -5.77 -14.90 -18.61
N THR A 132 -5.07 -14.83 -17.48
CA THR A 132 -5.62 -14.42 -16.19
C THR A 132 -4.78 -13.31 -15.57
N TYR A 133 -5.37 -12.59 -14.64
CA TYR A 133 -4.66 -11.57 -13.87
C TYR A 133 -4.94 -11.66 -12.37
N MET A 134 -4.00 -11.14 -11.59
CA MET A 134 -4.08 -11.04 -10.14
C MET A 134 -3.69 -9.64 -9.68
N LEU A 135 -4.53 -9.03 -8.85
CA LEU A 135 -4.25 -7.76 -8.21
C LEU A 135 -3.47 -7.99 -6.92
N GLN A 136 -2.37 -7.26 -6.76
CA GLN A 136 -1.55 -7.24 -5.55
C GLN A 136 -1.74 -5.93 -4.78
N PRO A 137 -1.39 -5.91 -3.48
CA PRO A 137 -1.32 -4.68 -2.71
C PRO A 137 -0.42 -3.64 -3.40
N GLY A 138 -0.78 -2.36 -3.30
CA GLY A 138 -0.01 -1.27 -3.91
C GLY A 138 -0.25 -1.05 -5.41
N GLY A 139 -1.31 -1.63 -5.98
CA GLY A 139 -1.70 -1.38 -7.37
C GLY A 139 -0.93 -2.22 -8.40
N LYS A 140 -0.11 -3.18 -7.98
CA LYS A 140 0.56 -4.10 -8.90
C LYS A 140 -0.42 -5.12 -9.47
N ILE A 141 -0.26 -5.43 -10.74
CA ILE A 141 -1.08 -6.37 -11.50
C ILE A 141 -0.14 -7.40 -12.09
N LEU A 142 -0.35 -8.67 -11.78
CA LEU A 142 0.37 -9.78 -12.39
C LEU A 142 -0.52 -10.42 -13.44
N ILE A 143 0.00 -10.60 -14.65
CA ILE A 143 -0.72 -11.16 -15.79
C ILE A 143 0.00 -12.42 -16.25
N LYS A 144 -0.77 -13.48 -16.47
CA LYS A 144 -0.28 -14.74 -17.03
C LYS A 144 -1.14 -15.09 -18.24
N LEU A 145 -0.54 -15.11 -19.42
CA LEU A 145 -1.19 -15.55 -20.64
C LEU A 145 -1.09 -17.07 -20.81
N ASN A 146 -2.03 -17.64 -21.56
CA ASN A 146 -2.07 -19.09 -21.82
C ASN A 146 -0.93 -19.56 -22.73
N ASN A 147 -0.32 -18.66 -23.50
CA ASN A 147 0.88 -18.95 -24.29
C ASN A 147 2.18 -19.01 -23.44
N GLY A 148 2.09 -18.82 -22.12
CA GLY A 148 3.22 -18.86 -21.20
C GLY A 148 3.82 -17.50 -20.86
N SER A 149 3.53 -16.46 -21.64
CA SER A 149 4.03 -15.09 -21.38
C SER A 149 3.51 -14.56 -20.05
N ARG A 150 4.37 -13.81 -19.35
CA ARG A 150 4.07 -13.20 -18.06
C ARG A 150 4.37 -11.71 -18.15
N TYR A 151 3.49 -10.94 -17.57
CA TYR A 151 3.63 -9.49 -17.55
C TYR A 151 3.31 -8.95 -16.17
N THR A 152 3.97 -7.85 -15.85
CA THR A 152 3.71 -7.07 -14.66
C THR A 152 3.26 -5.67 -15.07
N ALA A 153 2.22 -5.14 -14.43
CA ALA A 153 1.82 -3.75 -14.59
C ALA A 153 1.67 -3.09 -13.22
N GLU A 154 1.87 -1.79 -13.16
CA GLU A 154 1.63 -1.00 -11.95
C GLU A 154 0.56 0.06 -12.23
N TRP A 155 -0.52 -0.04 -11.45
CA TRP A 155 -1.59 0.93 -11.47
C TRP A 155 -1.26 2.13 -10.60
N LYS A 156 -1.22 3.32 -11.21
CA LYS A 156 -0.94 4.57 -10.51
C LYS A 156 -2.22 5.37 -10.34
N ALA A 157 -2.54 5.75 -9.11
CA ALA A 157 -3.72 6.56 -8.79
C ALA A 157 -3.69 7.94 -9.49
N THR A 158 -2.50 8.46 -9.79
CA THR A 158 -2.29 9.72 -10.52
C THR A 158 -2.63 9.63 -12.01
N SER A 159 -2.69 8.41 -12.57
CA SER A 159 -2.97 8.17 -13.99
C SER A 159 -3.95 7.00 -14.17
N PRO A 160 -5.22 7.13 -13.74
CA PRO A 160 -6.19 6.02 -13.71
C PRO A 160 -6.66 5.54 -15.09
N ASN A 161 -6.24 6.19 -16.17
CA ASN A 161 -6.57 5.77 -17.54
C ASN A 161 -5.33 5.34 -18.32
N ARG A 162 -4.20 5.12 -17.63
CA ARG A 162 -2.94 4.72 -18.24
C ARG A 162 -2.14 3.83 -17.30
N PHE A 163 -1.58 2.75 -17.84
CA PHE A 163 -0.57 1.96 -17.15
C PHE A 163 0.48 1.46 -18.13
N ASP A 164 1.62 1.04 -17.57
CA ASP A 164 2.71 0.44 -18.31
C ASP A 164 2.70 -1.07 -18.06
N LEU A 165 2.64 -1.85 -19.14
CA LEU A 165 2.76 -3.30 -19.13
C LEU A 165 4.23 -3.67 -19.39
N ILE A 166 4.83 -4.41 -18.47
CA ILE A 166 6.22 -4.84 -18.52
C ILE A 166 6.22 -6.34 -18.79
N ASP A 167 6.90 -6.77 -19.85
CA ASP A 167 7.16 -8.18 -20.12
C ASP A 167 8.25 -8.71 -19.18
N ASP A 168 7.95 -9.74 -18.39
CA ASP A 168 8.87 -10.28 -17.40
C ASP A 168 10.11 -10.94 -18.05
N ALA A 169 10.02 -11.40 -19.30
CA ALA A 169 11.12 -12.08 -20.00
C ALA A 169 12.08 -11.10 -20.67
N THR A 170 11.55 -10.03 -21.26
CA THR A 170 12.33 -9.06 -22.05
C THR A 170 12.56 -7.73 -21.35
N GLU A 171 11.90 -7.50 -20.22
CA GLU A 171 11.79 -6.19 -19.55
C GLU A 171 11.22 -5.09 -20.46
N GLY A 172 10.64 -5.46 -21.59
CA GLY A 172 10.05 -4.55 -22.57
C GLY A 172 8.81 -3.87 -22.00
N VAL A 173 8.76 -2.54 -22.11
CA VAL A 173 7.64 -1.74 -21.63
C VAL A 173 6.71 -1.40 -22.79
N THR A 174 5.40 -1.58 -22.59
CA THR A 174 4.35 -1.15 -23.51
C THR A 174 3.28 -0.39 -22.74
N THR A 175 3.04 0.87 -23.13
CA THR A 175 2.06 1.71 -22.45
C THR A 175 0.66 1.50 -23.01
N PHE A 176 -0.31 1.33 -22.12
CA PHE A 176 -1.73 1.17 -22.47
C PHE A 176 -2.55 2.33 -21.93
N ASP A 177 -3.43 2.86 -22.77
CA ASP A 177 -4.44 3.84 -22.43
C ASP A 177 -5.83 3.19 -22.43
N ARG A 178 -6.70 3.63 -21.53
CA ARG A 178 -8.09 3.15 -21.48
C ARG A 178 -8.82 3.59 -22.73
N GLU A 179 -9.51 2.67 -23.40
CA GLU A 179 -10.34 3.02 -24.54
C GLU A 179 -11.50 3.89 -24.06
N LYS A 180 -11.69 5.06 -24.68
CA LYS A 180 -12.83 5.93 -24.35
C LYS A 180 -14.11 5.20 -24.78
N GLN A 181 -14.93 4.80 -23.82
CA GLN A 181 -16.28 4.34 -24.10
C GLN A 181 -17.01 5.48 -24.83
N LYS A 182 -17.39 5.22 -26.08
CA LYS A 182 -18.18 6.15 -26.90
C LYS A 182 -19.65 6.07 -26.55
#